data_AF-G8TLN2-F1
#
_entry.id   AF-G8TLN2-F1
#
_cell.length_a   1.000
_cell.length_b   1.000
_cell.length_c   1.000
_cell.angle_alpha   90.00
_cell.angle_beta   90.00
_cell.angle_gamma   90.00
#
_symmetry.space_group_name_H-M   'P 1'
#
loop_
_entity.id
_entity.type
_entity.pdbx_description
1 polymer ?
#
loop_
_entity_poly.entity_id
_entity_poly.type
_entity_poly.pdbx_seq_one_letter_code
_entity_poly.pdbx_strand_id
1 'polypeptide(L)'
;MQEKVNRITSLIEKFLEERLNPEEEMELNSWLAEAEHNNAFFRQITDKNELREKLRLYASADSEAIWKKTLQKIDGGAKLIDLYPEKKTIKMPVGKIAAAAVAILLISFGGWYFSKQSTSNQTAKTDKKTDSGVSSRILPGGNKATLTLADGSEIILNAVQNGNLANQGHMLVTKTDGRLIYNRKPDSDGSANAENLYNTVTTPRGGEYKITLPDGSKVWLNAASSLRFPIAFAGNERIVELTGEAYFEVNPQIQPQSKQQKGLVTKTPFIVKINTPAGNKNEVEVLGTHFNVMAYTDEGAIRTTLVEGKVKVTSGNNYQTILPGEQAKLKSGNISVQNVDAEDVIGWTNGFIPVGGRDLEYVMRQISRWYDINVEYQGKKPDVVFDGKLPRKGSIDDIIKLLNLNNVKAHVNESSRTIIVTS
;
A
#
# COMPACT_ATOMS: atom_id res chain seq x y z
N MET A 1 -17.74 -22.63 10.27
CA MET A 1 -17.74 -22.10 8.88
C MET A 1 -16.35 -21.62 8.50
N GLN A 2 -15.74 -20.67 9.23
CA GLN A 2 -14.38 -20.17 8.95
C GLN A 2 -13.30 -21.25 8.96
N GLU A 3 -13.37 -22.20 9.90
CA GLU A 3 -12.40 -23.29 10.03
C GLU A 3 -12.45 -24.26 8.84
N LYS A 4 -13.64 -24.58 8.33
CA LYS A 4 -13.83 -25.40 7.12
C LYS A 4 -13.26 -24.70 5.89
N VAL A 5 -13.48 -23.38 5.76
CA VAL A 5 -12.93 -22.58 4.65
C VAL A 5 -11.40 -22.61 4.68
N ASN A 6 -10.79 -22.32 5.83
CA ASN A 6 -9.33 -22.33 5.98
C ASN A 6 -8.71 -23.71 5.67
N ARG A 7 -9.40 -24.80 6.07
CA ARG A 7 -8.95 -26.17 5.79
C ARG A 7 -8.97 -26.48 4.30
N ILE A 8 -10.08 -26.17 3.61
CA ILE A 8 -10.18 -26.38 2.16
C ILE A 8 -9.16 -25.52 1.40
N THR A 9 -8.95 -24.26 1.79
CA THR A 9 -7.91 -23.41 1.19
C THR A 9 -6.52 -24.05 1.30
N SER A 10 -6.17 -24.58 2.48
CA SER A 10 -4.89 -25.27 2.69
C SER A 10 -4.73 -26.53 1.83
N LEU A 11 -5.82 -27.29 1.61
CA LEU A 11 -5.79 -28.47 0.74
C LEU A 11 -5.57 -28.11 -0.73
N ILE A 12 -6.17 -27.02 -1.20
CA ILE A 12 -6.00 -26.53 -2.58
C ILE A 12 -4.59 -25.97 -2.80
N GLU A 13 -4.02 -25.26 -1.83
CA GLU A 13 -2.61 -24.82 -1.86
C GLU A 13 -1.67 -26.03 -1.95
N LYS A 14 -1.89 -27.05 -1.11
CA LYS A 14 -1.13 -28.30 -1.14
C LYS A 14 -1.23 -29.05 -2.46
N PHE A 15 -2.42 -29.02 -3.10
CA PHE A 15 -2.65 -29.61 -4.42
C PHE A 15 -1.80 -28.91 -5.48
N LEU A 16 -1.80 -27.57 -5.50
CA LEU A 16 -1.05 -26.76 -6.47
C LEU A 16 0.47 -26.93 -6.31
N GLU A 17 0.93 -27.22 -5.11
CA GLU A 17 2.34 -27.45 -4.75
C GLU A 17 2.75 -28.92 -4.83
N GLU A 18 1.89 -29.81 -5.34
CA GLU A 18 2.14 -31.26 -5.50
C GLU A 18 2.57 -31.97 -4.20
N ARG A 19 2.05 -31.52 -3.05
CA ARG A 19 2.44 -32.01 -1.71
C ARG A 19 1.29 -32.57 -0.88
N LEU A 20 0.19 -32.96 -1.52
CA LEU A 20 -0.90 -33.67 -0.84
C LEU A 20 -0.45 -35.06 -0.40
N ASN A 21 -0.82 -35.45 0.81
CA ASN A 21 -0.73 -36.83 1.25
C ASN A 21 -2.05 -37.59 0.94
N PRO A 22 -2.09 -38.93 1.04
CA PRO A 22 -3.28 -39.72 0.68
C PRO A 22 -4.55 -39.38 1.49
N GLU A 23 -4.41 -39.03 2.77
CA GLU A 23 -5.55 -38.65 3.62
C GLU A 23 -6.13 -37.30 3.20
N GLU A 24 -5.25 -36.35 2.88
CA GLU A 24 -5.62 -35.00 2.42
C GLU A 24 -6.19 -35.01 1.00
N GLU A 25 -5.72 -35.91 0.15
CA GLU A 25 -6.29 -36.14 -1.18
C GLU A 25 -7.72 -36.70 -1.08
N MET A 26 -7.98 -37.63 -0.15
CA MET A 26 -9.33 -38.12 0.13
C MET A 26 -10.24 -37.01 0.68
N GLU A 27 -9.73 -36.15 1.57
CA GLU A 27 -10.47 -35.01 2.13
C GLU A 27 -10.84 -33.99 1.03
N LEU A 28 -9.90 -33.66 0.15
CA LEU A 28 -10.14 -32.77 -0.99
C LEU A 28 -11.18 -33.38 -1.95
N ASN A 29 -11.03 -34.65 -2.31
CA ASN A 29 -11.98 -35.35 -3.19
C ASN A 29 -13.38 -35.44 -2.58
N SER A 30 -13.49 -35.62 -1.26
CA SER A 30 -14.77 -35.60 -0.55
C SER A 30 -15.45 -34.24 -0.65
N TRP A 31 -14.70 -33.14 -0.49
CA TRP A 31 -15.23 -31.79 -0.65
C TRP A 31 -15.64 -31.47 -2.09
N LEU A 32 -14.87 -31.94 -3.09
CA LEU A 32 -15.21 -31.79 -4.50
C LEU A 32 -16.51 -32.54 -4.88
N ALA A 33 -16.79 -33.67 -4.21
CA ALA A 33 -18.00 -34.45 -4.40
C ALA A 33 -19.22 -33.91 -3.62
N GLU A 34 -19.01 -33.04 -2.62
CA GLU A 34 -20.07 -32.49 -1.76
C GLU A 34 -21.05 -31.61 -2.55
N ALA A 35 -20.57 -30.88 -3.56
CA ALA A 35 -21.41 -30.08 -4.44
C ALA A 35 -20.77 -29.77 -5.79
N GLU A 36 -21.58 -29.68 -6.85
CA GLU A 36 -21.11 -29.38 -8.21
C GLU A 36 -20.35 -28.03 -8.30
N HIS A 37 -20.76 -27.04 -7.50
CA HIS A 37 -20.09 -25.74 -7.46
C HIS A 37 -18.69 -25.78 -6.83
N ASN A 38 -18.38 -26.77 -5.98
CA ASN A 38 -17.03 -26.93 -5.42
C ASN A 38 -16.07 -27.40 -6.50
N ASN A 39 -16.49 -28.36 -7.33
CA ASN A 39 -15.71 -28.85 -8.46
C ASN A 39 -15.50 -27.75 -9.51
N ALA A 40 -16.55 -26.97 -9.82
CA ALA A 40 -16.46 -25.83 -10.72
C ALA A 40 -15.48 -24.75 -10.20
N PHE A 41 -15.58 -24.39 -8.93
CA PHE A 41 -14.66 -23.42 -8.30
C PHE A 41 -13.21 -23.95 -8.27
N PHE A 42 -13.01 -25.22 -7.93
CA PHE A 42 -11.70 -25.85 -7.91
C PHE A 42 -11.03 -25.85 -9.28
N ARG A 43 -11.77 -26.21 -10.35
CA ARG A 43 -11.26 -26.14 -11.73
C ARG A 43 -10.89 -24.72 -12.13
N GLN A 44 -11.74 -23.75 -11.78
CA GLN A 44 -11.51 -22.34 -12.11
C GLN A 44 -10.17 -21.80 -11.57
N ILE A 45 -9.69 -22.31 -10.42
CA ILE A 45 -8.47 -21.82 -9.77
C ILE A 45 -7.27 -22.74 -9.93
N THR A 46 -7.46 -24.00 -10.36
CA THR A 46 -6.37 -24.97 -10.55
C THR A 46 -6.11 -25.35 -12.01
N ASP A 47 -7.06 -25.16 -12.92
CA ASP A 47 -6.89 -25.45 -14.34
C ASP A 47 -6.08 -24.33 -15.03
N LYS A 48 -4.83 -24.65 -15.38
CA LYS A 48 -3.89 -23.74 -16.04
C LYS A 48 -4.40 -23.25 -17.40
N ASN A 49 -5.23 -24.00 -18.12
CA ASN A 49 -5.77 -23.61 -19.41
C ASN A 49 -7.01 -22.71 -19.25
N GLU A 50 -7.88 -22.98 -18.28
CA GLU A 50 -9.04 -22.11 -17.98
C GLU A 50 -8.58 -20.75 -17.44
N LEU A 51 -7.57 -20.74 -16.57
CA LEU A 51 -6.95 -19.52 -16.06
C LEU A 51 -6.29 -18.72 -17.19
N ARG A 52 -5.61 -19.40 -18.14
CA ARG A 52 -5.02 -18.76 -19.33
C ARG A 52 -6.06 -18.18 -20.28
N GLU A 53 -7.17 -18.88 -20.55
CA GLU A 53 -8.23 -18.34 -21.40
C GLU A 53 -8.96 -17.16 -20.74
N LYS A 54 -9.19 -17.20 -19.42
CA LYS A 54 -9.72 -16.04 -18.68
C LYS A 54 -8.76 -14.86 -18.71
N LEU A 55 -7.47 -15.08 -18.45
CA LEU A 55 -6.44 -14.05 -18.56
C LEU A 55 -6.34 -13.49 -19.99
N ARG A 56 -6.56 -14.33 -21.02
CA ARG A 56 -6.59 -13.92 -22.43
C ARG A 56 -7.83 -13.07 -22.78
N LEU A 57 -8.98 -13.41 -22.20
CA LEU A 57 -10.21 -12.61 -22.27
C LEU A 57 -10.04 -11.23 -21.61
N TYR A 58 -9.34 -11.16 -20.48
CA TYR A 58 -9.02 -9.89 -19.82
C TYR A 58 -7.90 -9.09 -20.52
N ALA A 59 -6.99 -9.77 -21.21
CA ALA A 59 -5.87 -9.15 -21.93
C ALA A 59 -6.21 -8.67 -23.36
N SER A 60 -7.38 -9.02 -23.91
CA SER A 60 -7.77 -8.53 -25.25
C SER A 60 -8.24 -7.06 -25.18
N ALA A 61 -7.49 -6.19 -25.87
CA ALA A 61 -7.56 -4.73 -25.84
C ALA A 61 -8.79 -4.11 -26.55
N ASP A 62 -10.00 -4.60 -26.27
CA ASP A 62 -11.23 -3.93 -26.70
C ASP A 62 -12.33 -4.08 -25.63
N SER A 63 -12.02 -3.58 -24.44
CA SER A 63 -12.92 -3.59 -23.27
C SER A 63 -14.24 -2.87 -23.55
N GLU A 64 -14.27 -1.92 -24.47
CA GLU A 64 -15.45 -1.13 -24.81
C GLU A 64 -16.40 -1.87 -25.79
N ALA A 65 -15.86 -2.56 -26.81
CA ALA A 65 -16.68 -3.39 -27.70
C ALA A 65 -17.24 -4.63 -27.00
N ILE A 66 -16.48 -5.20 -26.06
CA ILE A 66 -16.91 -6.34 -25.24
C ILE A 66 -17.97 -5.90 -24.22
N TRP A 67 -17.79 -4.76 -23.55
CA TRP A 67 -18.79 -4.19 -22.64
C TRP A 67 -20.12 -3.90 -23.37
N LYS A 68 -20.05 -3.32 -24.57
CA LYS A 68 -21.22 -3.03 -25.40
C LYS A 68 -21.94 -4.31 -25.88
N LYS A 69 -21.21 -5.35 -26.30
CA LYS A 69 -21.79 -6.67 -26.64
C LYS A 69 -22.37 -7.39 -25.42
N THR A 70 -21.81 -7.16 -24.24
CA THR A 70 -22.26 -7.76 -22.98
C THR A 70 -23.56 -7.12 -22.51
N LEU A 71 -23.65 -5.79 -22.54
CA LEU A 71 -24.89 -5.06 -22.24
C LEU A 71 -26.02 -5.39 -23.23
N GLN A 72 -25.69 -5.56 -24.52
CA GLN A 72 -26.66 -5.93 -25.55
C GLN A 72 -27.22 -7.36 -25.39
N LYS A 73 -26.52 -8.25 -24.68
CA LYS A 73 -27.02 -9.58 -24.30
C LYS A 73 -27.79 -9.59 -22.97
N ILE A 74 -27.66 -8.57 -22.15
CA ILE A 74 -28.31 -8.45 -20.84
C ILE A 74 -29.74 -7.91 -20.96
N ASP A 75 -30.07 -7.16 -22.02
CA ASP A 75 -31.44 -6.70 -22.31
C ASP A 75 -32.41 -7.83 -22.74
N GLY A 76 -31.93 -9.08 -22.85
CA GLY A 76 -32.72 -10.28 -23.17
C GLY A 76 -33.37 -10.97 -21.98
N GLY A 77 -33.72 -10.26 -20.90
CA GLY A 77 -34.59 -10.78 -19.84
C GLY A 77 -33.93 -11.61 -18.73
N ALA A 78 -32.66 -11.37 -18.40
CA ALA A 78 -32.05 -11.97 -17.22
C ALA A 78 -32.35 -11.13 -15.96
N LYS A 79 -33.14 -11.68 -15.02
CA LYS A 79 -33.28 -11.11 -13.66
C LYS A 79 -31.92 -11.14 -12.96
N LEU A 80 -31.44 -9.97 -12.57
CA LEU A 80 -30.27 -9.82 -11.70
C LEU A 80 -30.53 -10.54 -10.37
N ILE A 81 -29.59 -11.37 -9.93
CA ILE A 81 -29.64 -12.02 -8.62
C ILE A 81 -29.21 -10.98 -7.58
N ASP A 82 -30.12 -10.60 -6.69
CA ASP A 82 -29.83 -9.72 -5.55
C ASP A 82 -28.82 -10.37 -4.60
N LEU A 83 -27.60 -9.81 -4.54
CA LEU A 83 -26.55 -10.21 -3.59
C LEU A 83 -26.65 -9.50 -2.23
N TYR A 84 -27.84 -9.00 -1.87
CA TYR A 84 -28.14 -8.54 -0.52
C TYR A 84 -29.32 -9.36 0.02
N PRO A 85 -29.12 -10.25 1.01
CA PRO A 85 -30.26 -10.89 1.65
C PRO A 85 -31.06 -9.84 2.42
N GLU A 86 -32.31 -9.62 2.01
CA GLU A 86 -33.30 -8.93 2.83
C GLU A 86 -33.39 -9.61 4.20
N LYS A 87 -33.31 -8.80 5.27
CA LYS A 87 -33.51 -9.25 6.64
C LYS A 87 -34.94 -9.77 6.82
N LYS A 88 -35.13 -11.09 6.75
CA LYS A 88 -36.34 -11.74 7.28
C LYS A 88 -36.29 -11.76 8.81
N THR A 89 -37.15 -10.99 9.44
CA THR A 89 -37.42 -11.08 10.87
C THR A 89 -38.14 -12.40 11.17
N ILE A 90 -37.43 -13.36 11.75
CA ILE A 90 -38.02 -14.59 12.28
C ILE A 90 -38.51 -14.28 13.71
N LYS A 91 -39.83 -14.27 13.91
CA LYS A 91 -40.43 -14.29 15.24
C LYS A 91 -40.39 -15.73 15.76
N MET A 92 -39.69 -15.98 16.87
CA MET A 92 -39.77 -17.24 17.61
C MET A 92 -40.18 -17.02 19.07
N PRO A 93 -40.87 -17.98 19.70
CA PRO A 93 -41.65 -17.78 20.91
C PRO A 93 -40.79 -17.77 22.19
N VAL A 94 -41.03 -16.78 23.05
CA VAL A 94 -40.23 -16.38 24.22
C VAL A 94 -40.39 -17.32 25.44
N GLY A 95 -40.87 -18.55 25.25
CA GLY A 95 -41.27 -19.42 26.36
C GLY A 95 -40.17 -20.31 26.98
N LYS A 96 -39.00 -20.47 26.35
CA LYS A 96 -38.02 -21.50 26.78
C LYS A 96 -36.56 -21.06 26.91
N ILE A 97 -36.24 -19.78 26.73
CA ILE A 97 -34.85 -19.26 26.85
C ILE A 97 -34.59 -18.54 28.19
N ALA A 98 -35.61 -18.32 29.03
CA ALA A 98 -35.47 -17.58 30.29
C ALA A 98 -34.75 -18.38 31.43
N ALA A 99 -34.67 -19.71 31.36
CA ALA A 99 -34.07 -20.51 32.44
C ALA A 99 -32.53 -20.64 32.34
N ALA A 100 -31.96 -20.59 31.12
CA ALA A 100 -30.52 -20.76 30.92
C ALA A 100 -29.70 -19.49 31.18
N ALA A 101 -30.31 -18.30 30.99
CA ALA A 101 -29.62 -17.02 31.19
C ALA A 101 -29.39 -16.67 32.68
N VAL A 102 -30.26 -17.15 33.58
CA VAL A 102 -30.13 -16.91 35.04
C VAL A 102 -29.01 -17.76 35.65
N ALA A 103 -28.82 -19.00 35.17
CA ALA A 103 -27.74 -19.87 35.63
C ALA A 103 -26.34 -19.33 35.26
N ILE A 104 -26.20 -18.77 34.05
CA ILE A 104 -24.92 -18.20 33.59
C ILE A 104 -24.57 -16.91 34.35
N LEU A 105 -25.57 -16.08 34.69
CA LEU A 105 -25.35 -14.87 35.51
C LEU A 105 -24.97 -15.19 36.96
N LEU A 106 -25.55 -16.22 37.59
CA LEU A 106 -25.20 -16.61 38.95
C LEU A 106 -23.81 -17.26 39.05
N ILE A 107 -23.40 -18.05 38.05
CA ILE A 107 -22.05 -18.64 37.98
C ILE A 107 -20.99 -17.56 37.71
N SER A 108 -21.31 -16.57 36.86
CA SER A 108 -20.39 -15.47 36.54
C SER A 108 -20.20 -14.52 37.74
N PHE A 109 -21.25 -14.29 38.54
CA PHE A 109 -21.16 -13.46 39.74
C PHE A 109 -20.42 -14.18 40.89
N GLY A 110 -20.63 -15.50 41.05
CA GLY A 110 -19.88 -16.32 42.00
C GLY A 110 -18.38 -16.40 41.68
N GLY A 111 -18.02 -16.52 40.40
CA GLY A 111 -16.62 -16.53 39.94
C GLY A 111 -15.91 -15.18 40.13
N TRP A 112 -16.61 -14.06 39.94
CA TRP A 112 -16.05 -12.73 40.18
C TRP A 112 -15.87 -12.42 41.67
N TYR A 113 -16.79 -12.87 42.52
CA TYR A 113 -16.73 -12.64 43.97
C TYR A 113 -15.62 -13.44 44.66
N PHE A 114 -15.34 -14.68 44.22
CA PHE A 114 -14.25 -15.49 44.76
C PHE A 114 -12.85 -15.14 44.21
N SER A 115 -12.77 -14.52 43.03
CA SER A 115 -11.49 -14.12 42.42
C SER A 115 -10.89 -12.83 43.04
N LYS A 116 -11.67 -12.09 43.84
CA LYS A 116 -11.23 -10.84 44.48
C LYS A 116 -10.66 -10.99 45.90
N GLN A 117 -10.49 -12.23 46.40
CA GLN A 117 -9.99 -12.50 47.75
C GLN A 117 -8.76 -13.42 47.79
N SER A 118 -7.86 -13.30 46.81
CA SER A 118 -6.49 -13.81 46.98
C SER A 118 -5.49 -13.00 46.16
N THR A 119 -4.93 -11.98 46.80
CA THR A 119 -3.63 -11.41 46.41
C THR A 119 -2.97 -10.92 47.69
N SER A 120 -2.35 -11.88 48.37
CA SER A 120 -1.39 -11.63 49.43
C SER A 120 -0.12 -11.05 48.81
N ASN A 121 0.36 -9.96 49.38
CA ASN A 121 1.60 -9.29 49.03
C ASN A 121 2.79 -10.25 49.07
N GLN A 122 3.47 -10.43 47.94
CA GLN A 122 4.88 -10.83 47.91
C GLN A 122 5.66 -9.90 46.98
N THR A 123 6.43 -9.04 47.62
CA THR A 123 7.51 -8.24 47.08
C THR A 123 8.64 -9.17 46.63
N ALA A 124 8.79 -9.36 45.32
CA ALA A 124 10.02 -9.92 44.73
C ALA A 124 10.81 -8.78 44.10
N LYS A 125 12.02 -8.59 44.60
CA LYS A 125 13.03 -7.66 44.10
C LYS A 125 13.39 -8.03 42.66
N THR A 126 13.20 -7.10 41.74
CA THR A 126 13.70 -7.25 40.36
C THR A 126 15.13 -6.74 40.30
N ASP A 127 16.09 -7.66 40.29
CA ASP A 127 17.45 -7.39 39.86
C ASP A 127 17.40 -6.94 38.39
N LYS A 128 17.70 -5.66 38.15
CA LYS A 128 18.04 -5.15 36.83
C LYS A 128 19.39 -5.76 36.43
N LYS A 129 19.35 -6.94 35.81
CA LYS A 129 20.31 -7.26 34.75
C LYS A 129 19.90 -6.46 33.53
N THR A 130 20.50 -5.28 33.39
CA THR A 130 20.67 -4.64 32.09
C THR A 130 21.50 -5.58 31.23
N ASP A 131 20.81 -6.40 30.43
CA ASP A 131 21.36 -6.89 29.17
C ASP A 131 21.52 -5.66 28.25
N SER A 132 22.63 -4.94 28.45
CA SER A 132 23.19 -4.04 27.45
C SER A 132 23.80 -4.90 26.35
N GLY A 133 22.89 -5.49 25.57
CA GLY A 133 23.16 -6.30 24.39
C GLY A 133 21.97 -6.17 23.45
N VAL A 134 21.53 -4.93 23.19
CA VAL A 134 20.65 -4.68 22.05
C VAL A 134 21.50 -4.98 20.82
N SER A 135 21.42 -6.22 20.36
CA SER A 135 21.86 -6.62 19.03
C SER A 135 21.35 -5.57 18.04
N SER A 136 22.27 -4.88 17.38
CA SER A 136 22.03 -3.87 16.34
C SER A 136 21.50 -4.50 15.05
N ARG A 137 20.62 -5.50 15.18
CA ARG A 137 20.08 -6.28 14.07
C ARG A 137 19.48 -5.34 13.04
N ILE A 138 19.95 -5.48 11.82
CA ILE A 138 19.39 -4.81 10.65
C ILE A 138 18.11 -5.57 10.29
N LEU A 139 16.97 -4.93 10.50
CA LEU A 139 15.66 -5.47 10.17
C LEU A 139 15.17 -4.89 8.84
N PRO A 140 14.33 -5.63 8.09
CA PRO A 140 13.64 -5.06 6.95
C PRO A 140 12.81 -3.83 7.35
N GLY A 141 12.54 -2.97 6.37
CA GLY A 141 11.69 -1.81 6.54
C GLY A 141 10.27 -2.17 6.98
N GLY A 142 9.52 -1.16 7.40
CA GLY A 142 8.14 -1.35 7.83
C GLY A 142 7.34 -0.07 7.84
N ASN A 143 6.12 -0.15 8.38
CA ASN A 143 5.21 0.98 8.42
C ASN A 143 5.69 2.05 9.43
N LYS A 144 6.32 3.13 8.93
CA LYS A 144 6.93 4.20 9.73
C LYS A 144 6.81 5.52 9.00
N ALA A 145 6.18 6.51 9.62
CA ALA A 145 6.14 7.87 9.10
C ALA A 145 5.91 8.90 10.21
N THR A 146 6.37 10.11 9.93
CA THR A 146 6.11 11.30 10.74
C THR A 146 5.22 12.25 9.94
N LEU A 147 4.16 12.75 10.58
CA LEU A 147 3.35 13.86 10.09
C LEU A 147 3.84 15.15 10.73
N THR A 148 4.37 16.06 9.93
CA THR A 148 4.66 17.44 10.32
C THR A 148 3.47 18.31 9.97
N LEU A 149 2.92 18.99 10.96
CA LEU A 149 1.79 19.90 10.83
C LEU A 149 2.25 21.30 10.40
N ALA A 150 1.31 22.13 9.95
CA ALA A 150 1.55 23.51 9.53
C ALA A 150 2.18 24.41 10.60
N ASP A 151 2.02 24.09 11.89
CA ASP A 151 2.68 24.80 13.00
C ASP A 151 4.08 24.26 13.33
N GLY A 152 4.56 23.26 12.57
CA GLY A 152 5.84 22.60 12.76
C GLY A 152 5.82 21.44 13.76
N SER A 153 4.69 21.17 14.42
CA SER A 153 4.60 20.03 15.34
C SER A 153 4.66 18.69 14.59
N GLU A 154 5.25 17.68 15.22
CA GLU A 154 5.48 16.36 14.62
C GLU A 154 4.71 15.24 15.34
N ILE A 155 4.15 14.32 14.56
CA ILE A 155 3.38 13.18 15.05
C ILE A 155 3.89 11.89 14.38
N ILE A 156 4.35 10.94 15.19
CA ILE A 156 4.80 9.62 14.71
C ILE A 156 3.57 8.76 14.41
N LEU A 157 3.20 8.65 13.13
CA LEU A 157 1.94 8.07 12.69
C LEU A 157 1.79 6.59 13.03
N ASN A 158 2.86 5.82 13.11
CA ASN A 158 2.80 4.39 13.46
C ASN A 158 2.66 4.12 14.97
N ALA A 159 2.91 5.12 15.83
CA ALA A 159 2.78 4.98 17.28
C ALA A 159 1.40 5.42 17.81
N VAL A 160 0.68 6.26 17.07
CA VAL A 160 -0.66 6.74 17.44
C VAL A 160 -1.78 5.82 16.97
N GLN A 161 -2.69 5.53 17.89
CA GLN A 161 -3.97 4.87 17.60
C GLN A 161 -4.91 5.81 16.82
N ASN A 162 -6.00 5.24 16.29
CA ASN A 162 -7.06 6.03 15.69
C ASN A 162 -7.67 7.00 16.72
N GLY A 163 -8.09 8.19 16.29
CA GLY A 163 -8.65 9.23 17.13
C GLY A 163 -8.03 10.61 16.88
N ASN A 164 -8.27 11.52 17.81
CA ASN A 164 -7.80 12.91 17.71
C ASN A 164 -6.27 12.95 17.83
N LEU A 165 -5.61 13.48 16.81
CA LEU A 165 -4.16 13.62 16.76
C LEU A 165 -3.71 14.99 17.25
N ALA A 166 -4.31 16.06 16.74
CA ALA A 166 -3.86 17.42 17.01
C ALA A 166 -4.93 18.47 16.68
N ASN A 167 -4.69 19.69 17.15
CA ASN A 167 -5.46 20.88 16.82
C ASN A 167 -4.60 21.83 15.98
N GLN A 168 -5.01 22.10 14.74
CA GLN A 168 -4.36 23.10 13.88
C GLN A 168 -5.29 24.31 13.75
N GLY A 169 -5.12 25.28 14.64
CA GLY A 169 -6.05 26.41 14.78
C GLY A 169 -7.49 25.94 15.01
N HIS A 170 -8.37 26.22 14.04
CA HIS A 170 -9.79 25.85 14.06
C HIS A 170 -10.07 24.45 13.49
N MET A 171 -9.04 23.68 13.14
CA MET A 171 -9.19 22.32 12.61
C MET A 171 -8.76 21.29 13.65
N LEU A 172 -9.52 20.21 13.76
CA LEU A 172 -9.19 19.01 14.51
C LEU A 172 -8.69 17.95 13.53
N VAL A 173 -7.44 17.51 13.71
CA VAL A 173 -6.84 16.42 12.93
C VAL A 173 -7.18 15.11 13.63
N THR A 174 -7.85 14.21 12.91
CA THR A 174 -8.23 12.88 13.39
C THR A 174 -7.62 11.82 12.48
N LYS A 175 -7.12 10.73 13.06
CA LYS A 175 -6.69 9.54 12.32
C LYS A 175 -7.77 8.48 12.37
N THR A 176 -8.17 7.99 11.21
CA THR A 176 -9.08 6.85 11.08
C THR A 176 -8.55 5.92 10.01
N ASP A 177 -8.02 4.76 10.41
CA ASP A 177 -7.57 3.70 9.49
C ASP A 177 -6.58 4.19 8.41
N GLY A 178 -5.62 5.03 8.82
CA GLY A 178 -4.60 5.61 7.93
C GLY A 178 -5.06 6.85 7.14
N ARG A 179 -6.34 7.23 7.24
CA ARG A 179 -6.86 8.51 6.74
C ARG A 179 -6.66 9.61 7.78
N LEU A 180 -6.13 10.75 7.34
CA LEU A 180 -6.17 11.99 8.12
C LEU A 180 -7.44 12.75 7.75
N ILE A 181 -8.26 13.04 8.77
CA ILE A 181 -9.52 13.77 8.65
C ILE A 181 -9.34 15.11 9.35
N TYR A 182 -9.60 16.20 8.63
CA TYR A 182 -9.55 17.56 9.15
C TYR A 182 -10.97 18.06 9.35
N ASN A 183 -11.42 18.09 10.61
CA ASN A 183 -12.76 18.58 10.96
C ASN A 183 -12.68 20.02 11.44
N ARG A 184 -13.51 20.90 10.90
CA ARG A 184 -13.63 22.26 11.41
C ARG A 184 -14.31 22.23 12.79
N LYS A 185 -13.77 22.96 13.75
CA LYS A 185 -14.37 23.09 15.09
C LYS A 185 -15.68 23.87 15.00
N PRO A 186 -16.74 23.43 15.73
CA PRO A 186 -18.05 24.09 15.72
C PRO A 186 -17.98 25.59 16.07
N ASP A 187 -17.08 25.96 16.97
CA ASP A 187 -16.98 27.32 17.53
C ASP A 187 -16.01 28.23 16.76
N SER A 188 -15.70 27.90 15.50
CA SER A 188 -14.77 28.68 14.69
C SER A 188 -15.49 29.70 13.80
N ASP A 189 -15.19 30.96 14.06
CA ASP A 189 -15.62 32.18 13.37
C ASP A 189 -14.97 32.32 11.99
N GLY A 190 -15.21 31.35 11.09
CA GLY A 190 -15.16 31.53 9.64
C GLY A 190 -13.82 31.86 8.96
N SER A 191 -12.82 32.42 9.66
CA SER A 191 -11.81 33.32 9.10
C SER A 191 -10.43 32.71 8.87
N ALA A 192 -10.18 31.47 9.28
CA ALA A 192 -8.92 30.82 8.96
C ALA A 192 -8.86 30.40 7.49
N ASN A 193 -7.89 30.96 6.76
CA ASN A 193 -7.49 30.55 5.41
C ASN A 193 -6.92 29.11 5.45
N ALA A 194 -7.81 28.12 5.57
CA ALA A 194 -7.46 26.70 5.54
C ALA A 194 -6.71 26.30 4.26
N GLU A 195 -6.83 27.10 3.19
CA GLU A 195 -6.17 26.93 1.90
C GLU A 195 -4.64 27.12 1.95
N ASN A 196 -4.11 27.79 2.99
CA ASN A 196 -2.67 28.09 3.12
C ASN A 196 -1.93 27.19 4.11
N LEU A 197 -2.63 26.27 4.78
CA LEU A 197 -2.02 25.37 5.75
C LEU A 197 -1.61 24.07 5.07
N TYR A 198 -0.34 23.72 5.19
CA TYR A 198 0.26 22.52 4.60
C TYR A 198 0.74 21.58 5.68
N ASN A 199 0.54 20.30 5.43
CA ASN A 199 1.12 19.23 6.22
C ASN A 199 2.08 18.43 5.35
N THR A 200 3.07 17.80 5.99
CA THR A 200 4.07 16.97 5.32
C THR A 200 4.08 15.61 5.99
N VAL A 201 3.94 14.54 5.20
CA VAL A 201 4.21 13.18 5.66
C VAL A 201 5.56 12.75 5.14
N THR A 202 6.43 12.30 6.05
CA THR A 202 7.79 11.86 5.75
C THR A 202 7.99 10.44 6.21
N THR A 203 8.52 9.59 5.32
CA THR A 203 8.97 8.24 5.62
C THR A 203 10.51 8.24 5.74
N PRO A 204 11.08 7.79 6.86
CA PRO A 204 12.53 7.64 6.96
C PRO A 204 13.01 6.48 6.07
N ARG A 205 14.33 6.30 6.00
CA ARG A 205 14.90 5.02 5.55
C ARG A 205 14.32 3.88 6.39
N GLY A 206 14.00 2.76 5.75
CA GLY A 206 13.29 1.63 6.33
C GLY A 206 11.86 1.94 6.80
N GLY A 207 11.26 3.00 6.29
CA GLY A 207 9.86 3.36 6.50
C GLY A 207 9.08 3.33 5.19
N GLU A 208 7.86 2.83 5.22
CA GLU A 208 6.85 3.09 4.19
C GLU A 208 5.56 3.54 4.86
N TYR A 209 4.68 4.21 4.13
CA TYR A 209 3.41 4.64 4.69
C TYR A 209 2.34 4.84 3.63
N LYS A 210 1.11 4.42 3.93
CA LYS A 210 -0.06 4.68 3.10
C LYS A 210 -0.92 5.76 3.75
N ILE A 211 -1.18 6.83 3.01
CA ILE A 211 -2.05 7.94 3.42
C ILE A 211 -3.23 8.09 2.45
N THR A 212 -4.37 8.53 2.98
CA THR A 212 -5.48 9.06 2.20
C THR A 212 -5.54 10.57 2.35
N LEU A 213 -5.49 11.28 1.22
CA LEU A 213 -5.52 12.74 1.12
C LEU A 213 -6.95 13.29 1.32
N PRO A 214 -7.11 14.61 1.54
CA PRO A 214 -8.43 15.22 1.77
C PRO A 214 -9.46 15.00 0.65
N ASP A 215 -9.01 14.87 -0.61
CA ASP A 215 -9.87 14.58 -1.79
C ASP A 215 -10.21 13.08 -1.95
N GLY A 216 -9.74 12.23 -1.03
CA GLY A 216 -9.92 10.78 -1.07
C GLY A 216 -8.89 10.04 -1.93
N SER A 217 -7.95 10.73 -2.58
CA SER A 217 -6.84 10.10 -3.28
C SER A 217 -5.96 9.33 -2.29
N LYS A 218 -5.44 8.17 -2.69
CA LYS A 218 -4.55 7.36 -1.84
C LYS A 218 -3.12 7.47 -2.35
N VAL A 219 -2.18 7.60 -1.42
CA VAL A 219 -0.76 7.70 -1.74
C VAL A 219 0.02 6.74 -0.84
N TRP A 220 0.87 5.94 -1.46
CA TRP A 220 1.87 5.15 -0.78
C TRP A 220 3.19 5.90 -0.92
N LEU A 221 3.87 6.15 0.20
CA LEU A 221 5.23 6.67 0.23
C LEU A 221 6.18 5.50 0.47
N ASN A 222 7.19 5.39 -0.38
CA ASN A 222 8.30 4.46 -0.20
C ASN A 222 9.32 5.00 0.83
N ALA A 223 10.41 4.27 1.10
CA ALA A 223 11.43 4.68 2.06
C ALA A 223 12.23 5.91 1.63
N ALA A 224 12.51 6.81 2.59
CA ALA A 224 13.17 8.09 2.35
C ALA A 224 12.40 9.02 1.39
N SER A 225 11.08 9.11 1.60
CA SER A 225 10.18 9.95 0.80
C SER A 225 9.47 10.99 1.67
N SER A 226 9.01 12.07 1.04
CA SER A 226 8.14 13.06 1.69
C SER A 226 7.08 13.57 0.74
N LEU A 227 5.86 13.73 1.25
CA LEU A 227 4.74 14.33 0.52
C LEU A 227 4.18 15.49 1.33
N ARG A 228 4.21 16.69 0.75
CA ARG A 228 3.62 17.91 1.31
C ARG A 228 2.32 18.24 0.57
N PHE A 229 1.25 18.49 1.31
CA PHE A 229 -0.10 18.67 0.77
C PHE A 229 -0.91 19.64 1.63
N PRO A 230 -1.90 20.36 1.05
CA PRO A 230 -2.75 21.25 1.82
C PRO A 230 -3.75 20.44 2.67
N ILE A 231 -4.17 20.99 3.80
CA ILE A 231 -5.18 20.35 4.67
C ILE A 231 -6.57 20.24 4.01
N ALA A 232 -6.82 21.04 2.98
CA ALA A 232 -7.97 20.95 2.08
C ALA A 232 -7.56 21.41 0.68
N PHE A 233 -8.03 20.71 -0.35
CA PHE A 233 -7.87 21.18 -1.72
C PHE A 233 -8.97 22.19 -2.04
N ALA A 234 -8.58 23.44 -2.28
CA ALA A 234 -9.48 24.50 -2.70
C ALA A 234 -9.10 25.02 -4.10
N GLY A 235 -10.08 25.58 -4.81
CA GLY A 235 -9.89 26.16 -6.13
C GLY A 235 -9.95 25.15 -7.28
N ASN A 236 -9.17 25.41 -8.33
CA ASN A 236 -9.29 24.72 -9.61
C ASN A 236 -8.26 23.61 -9.84
N GLU A 237 -7.35 23.38 -8.88
CA GLU A 237 -6.26 22.40 -9.00
C GLU A 237 -5.99 21.76 -7.63
N ARG A 238 -5.49 20.52 -7.65
CA ARG A 238 -5.09 19.78 -6.44
C ARG A 238 -3.59 19.57 -6.47
N ILE A 239 -2.84 20.39 -5.75
CA ILE A 239 -1.38 20.40 -5.82
C ILE A 239 -0.77 19.73 -4.59
N VAL A 240 0.16 18.81 -4.83
CA VAL A 240 1.03 18.20 -3.81
C VAL A 240 2.49 18.32 -4.23
N GLU A 241 3.41 18.28 -3.27
CA GLU A 241 4.85 18.33 -3.49
C GLU A 241 5.50 17.03 -3.02
N LEU A 242 6.34 16.43 -3.86
CA LEU A 242 6.96 15.13 -3.63
C LEU A 242 8.49 15.22 -3.66
N THR A 243 9.13 14.53 -2.73
CA THR A 243 10.53 14.11 -2.80
C THR A 243 10.60 12.60 -2.52
N GLY A 244 11.52 11.89 -3.19
CA GLY A 244 11.64 10.44 -3.08
C GLY A 244 10.71 9.70 -4.04
N GLU A 245 10.13 8.58 -3.61
CA GLU A 245 9.19 7.79 -4.42
C GLU A 245 7.82 7.62 -3.76
N ALA A 246 6.78 7.76 -4.58
CA ALA A 246 5.41 7.53 -4.19
C ALA A 246 4.55 6.96 -5.33
N TYR A 247 3.60 6.11 -4.96
CA TYR A 247 2.56 5.58 -5.83
C TYR A 247 1.22 6.24 -5.49
N PHE A 248 0.49 6.66 -6.52
CA PHE A 248 -0.72 7.45 -6.41
C PHE A 248 -1.90 6.72 -7.05
N GLU A 249 -3.00 6.62 -6.30
CA GLU A 249 -4.35 6.33 -6.81
C GLU A 249 -5.18 7.61 -6.69
N VAL A 250 -5.25 8.38 -7.77
CA VAL A 250 -5.91 9.70 -7.74
C VAL A 250 -7.41 9.54 -7.97
N ASN A 251 -8.21 9.99 -7.01
CA ASN A 251 -9.65 10.03 -7.12
C ASN A 251 -10.06 11.10 -8.14
N PRO A 252 -10.85 10.79 -9.19
CA PRO A 252 -11.36 11.81 -10.10
C PRO A 252 -12.22 12.82 -9.34
N GLN A 253 -12.04 14.12 -9.60
CA GLN A 253 -12.87 15.19 -9.04
C GLN A 253 -13.50 15.97 -10.18
N ILE A 254 -14.77 16.31 -10.03
CA ILE A 254 -15.59 16.98 -11.03
C ILE A 254 -16.24 18.18 -10.37
N GLN A 255 -16.12 19.34 -10.98
CA GLN A 255 -16.71 20.58 -10.46
C GLN A 255 -17.42 21.39 -11.55
N PRO A 256 -18.44 22.19 -11.20
CA PRO A 256 -19.14 23.02 -12.17
C PRO A 256 -18.18 24.04 -12.80
N GLN A 257 -18.25 24.23 -14.12
CA GLN A 257 -17.44 25.24 -14.80
C GLN A 257 -17.72 26.67 -14.32
N SER A 258 -18.98 26.94 -13.95
CA SER A 258 -19.40 28.23 -13.42
C SER A 258 -20.54 28.03 -12.44
N LYS A 259 -20.60 28.90 -11.42
CA LYS A 259 -21.74 28.97 -10.48
C LYS A 259 -23.06 29.30 -11.19
N GLN A 260 -23.01 29.86 -12.41
CA GLN A 260 -24.17 30.33 -13.16
C GLN A 260 -24.60 29.38 -14.28
N GLN A 261 -23.72 28.52 -14.80
CA GLN A 261 -24.04 27.56 -15.86
C GLN A 261 -24.22 26.15 -15.28
N LYS A 262 -25.47 25.81 -14.95
CA LYS A 262 -25.85 24.45 -14.57
C LYS A 262 -25.73 23.52 -15.79
N GLY A 263 -24.90 22.47 -15.68
CA GLY A 263 -24.82 21.39 -16.66
C GLY A 263 -23.43 21.16 -17.29
N LEU A 264 -22.53 22.14 -17.22
CA LEU A 264 -21.14 21.98 -17.67
C LEU A 264 -20.22 21.71 -16.48
N VAL A 265 -19.54 20.57 -16.52
CA VAL A 265 -18.60 20.14 -15.49
C VAL A 265 -17.19 19.99 -16.06
N THR A 266 -16.18 20.28 -15.25
CA THR A 266 -14.76 20.11 -15.61
C THR A 266 -14.08 19.25 -14.56
N LYS A 267 -13.15 18.39 -15.01
CA LYS A 267 -12.32 17.59 -14.11
C LYS A 267 -11.27 18.50 -13.45
N THR A 268 -11.15 18.42 -12.13
CA THR A 268 -10.13 19.16 -11.39
C THR A 268 -8.79 18.42 -11.50
N PRO A 269 -7.75 19.01 -12.11
CA PRO A 269 -6.44 18.36 -12.20
C PRO A 269 -5.82 18.12 -10.83
N PHE A 270 -5.04 17.04 -10.76
CA PHE A 270 -4.16 16.73 -9.65
C PHE A 270 -2.72 16.84 -10.15
N ILE A 271 -1.91 17.63 -9.46
CA ILE A 271 -0.56 18.01 -9.87
C ILE A 271 0.42 17.60 -8.78
N VAL A 272 1.37 16.75 -9.13
CA VAL A 272 2.52 16.42 -8.29
C VAL A 272 3.70 17.28 -8.73
N LYS A 273 4.08 18.24 -7.89
CA LYS A 273 5.31 19.02 -8.05
C LYS A 273 6.48 18.24 -7.48
N ILE A 274 7.50 18.00 -8.29
CA ILE A 274 8.68 17.23 -7.88
C ILE A 274 9.75 18.20 -7.38
N ASN A 275 9.98 18.18 -6.08
CA ASN A 275 10.98 19.03 -5.44
C ASN A 275 12.37 18.44 -5.70
N THR A 276 13.17 19.14 -6.51
CA THR A 276 14.57 18.76 -6.79
C THR A 276 15.53 19.89 -6.39
N PRO A 277 16.78 19.57 -6.00
CA PRO A 277 17.78 20.59 -5.69
C PRO A 277 18.08 21.55 -6.87
N ALA A 278 17.85 21.09 -8.11
CA ALA A 278 18.08 21.89 -9.31
C ALA A 278 17.04 22.99 -9.54
N GLY A 279 15.92 23.01 -8.78
CA GLY A 279 14.90 24.05 -8.89
C GLY A 279 14.08 24.07 -10.19
N ASN A 280 14.29 23.09 -11.08
CA ASN A 280 13.56 23.00 -12.34
C ASN A 280 12.09 22.66 -12.12
N LYS A 281 11.21 23.26 -12.91
CA LYS A 281 9.77 22.93 -12.94
C LYS A 281 9.59 21.50 -13.45
N ASN A 282 9.43 20.55 -12.54
CA ASN A 282 9.13 19.15 -12.83
C ASN A 282 7.76 18.82 -12.24
N GLU A 283 6.79 18.50 -13.09
CA GLU A 283 5.40 18.32 -12.68
C GLU A 283 4.76 17.13 -13.38
N VAL A 284 3.89 16.43 -12.65
CA VAL A 284 3.05 15.35 -13.16
C VAL A 284 1.59 15.75 -12.97
N GLU A 285 0.85 15.90 -14.07
CA GLU A 285 -0.54 16.34 -14.10
C GLU A 285 -1.46 15.20 -14.54
N VAL A 286 -2.52 14.94 -13.77
CA VAL A 286 -3.49 13.85 -13.98
C VAL A 286 -4.92 14.28 -13.63
N LEU A 287 -5.91 13.50 -14.09
CA LEU A 287 -7.34 13.76 -13.82
C LEU A 287 -8.04 12.66 -13.01
N GLY A 288 -7.39 11.52 -12.81
CA GLY A 288 -7.96 10.31 -12.23
C GLY A 288 -7.23 9.09 -12.78
N THR A 289 -6.12 8.74 -12.13
CA THR A 289 -5.03 7.98 -12.73
C THR A 289 -4.28 7.20 -11.65
N HIS A 290 -3.78 6.02 -12.00
CA HIS A 290 -2.88 5.20 -11.18
C HIS A 290 -1.46 5.31 -11.73
N PHE A 291 -0.51 5.83 -10.95
CA PHE A 291 0.84 6.08 -11.43
C PHE A 291 1.88 6.11 -10.29
N ASN A 292 3.14 5.84 -10.64
CA ASN A 292 4.28 5.92 -9.73
C ASN A 292 5.22 7.05 -10.15
N VAL A 293 5.76 7.78 -9.16
CA VAL A 293 6.82 8.77 -9.37
C VAL A 293 8.00 8.41 -8.50
N MET A 294 9.17 8.18 -9.10
CA MET A 294 10.46 7.99 -8.43
C MET A 294 11.36 9.19 -8.73
N ALA A 295 11.61 10.01 -7.71
CA ALA A 295 12.33 11.27 -7.80
C ALA A 295 13.39 11.41 -6.70
N TYR A 296 14.07 10.32 -6.34
CA TYR A 296 15.22 10.39 -5.44
C TYR A 296 16.38 11.13 -6.11
N THR A 297 17.12 11.93 -5.34
CA THR A 297 18.25 12.75 -5.82
C THR A 297 19.51 11.93 -6.09
N ASP A 298 19.61 10.72 -5.51
CA ASP A 298 20.69 9.76 -5.73
C ASP A 298 20.39 8.79 -6.89
N GLU A 299 19.30 9.03 -7.63
CA GLU A 299 18.99 8.33 -8.88
C GLU A 299 19.35 9.19 -10.10
N GLY A 300 19.79 8.54 -11.18
CA GLY A 300 20.26 9.25 -12.38
C GLY A 300 19.17 9.93 -13.23
N ALA A 301 17.90 9.84 -12.85
CA ALA A 301 16.75 10.45 -13.51
C ALA A 301 15.50 10.37 -12.64
N ILE A 302 14.58 11.33 -12.80
CA ILE A 302 13.20 11.18 -12.30
C ILE A 302 12.46 10.24 -13.24
N ARG A 303 11.66 9.32 -12.70
CA ARG A 303 10.84 8.40 -13.49
C ARG A 303 9.37 8.51 -13.09
N THR A 304 8.49 8.63 -14.09
CA THR A 304 7.04 8.55 -13.90
C THR A 304 6.51 7.38 -14.71
N THR A 305 5.88 6.41 -14.07
CA THR A 305 5.30 5.22 -14.72
C THR A 305 3.79 5.24 -14.58
N LEU A 306 3.09 5.02 -15.70
CA LEU A 306 1.64 5.02 -15.73
C LEU A 306 1.11 3.57 -15.71
N VAL A 307 0.23 3.30 -14.74
CA VAL A 307 -0.48 2.01 -14.59
C VAL A 307 -1.85 2.08 -15.26
N GLU A 308 -2.64 3.12 -14.95
CA GLU A 308 -3.98 3.31 -15.51
C GLU A 308 -4.29 4.80 -15.71
N GLY A 309 -4.96 5.13 -16.81
CA GLY A 309 -5.45 6.49 -17.08
C GLY A 309 -4.55 7.24 -18.06
N LYS A 310 -4.30 8.52 -17.79
CA LYS A 310 -3.43 9.37 -18.62
C LYS A 310 -2.64 10.32 -17.72
N VAL A 311 -1.37 10.53 -18.08
CA VAL A 311 -0.45 11.39 -17.36
C VAL A 311 0.21 12.35 -18.32
N LYS A 312 0.26 13.63 -17.96
CA LYS A 312 1.12 14.62 -18.60
C LYS A 312 2.31 14.89 -17.68
N VAL A 313 3.52 14.68 -18.18
CA VAL A 313 4.77 14.95 -17.47
C VAL A 313 5.41 16.19 -18.06
N THR A 314 5.83 17.12 -17.22
CA THR A 314 6.43 18.40 -17.61
C THR A 314 7.84 18.51 -17.02
N SER A 315 8.79 19.02 -17.81
CA SER A 315 10.15 19.36 -17.43
C SER A 315 10.53 20.70 -18.07
N GLY A 316 10.57 21.76 -17.27
CA GLY A 316 10.73 23.13 -17.77
C GLY A 316 9.54 23.54 -18.65
N ASN A 317 9.83 23.85 -19.92
CA ASN A 317 8.82 24.20 -20.92
C ASN A 317 8.37 23.03 -21.80
N ASN A 318 9.02 21.87 -21.65
CA ASN A 318 8.69 20.66 -22.41
C ASN A 318 7.70 19.81 -21.64
N TYR A 319 6.76 19.19 -22.35
CA TYR A 319 5.85 18.21 -21.77
C TYR A 319 5.68 17.01 -22.70
N GLN A 320 5.33 15.88 -22.11
CA GLN A 320 4.96 14.66 -22.82
C GLN A 320 3.77 14.01 -22.14
N THR A 321 2.86 13.44 -22.93
CA THR A 321 1.81 12.56 -22.40
C THR A 321 2.30 11.12 -22.48
N ILE A 322 2.10 10.36 -21.41
CA ILE A 322 2.37 8.91 -21.38
C ILE A 322 1.05 8.14 -21.26
N LEU A 323 1.06 6.91 -21.77
CA LEU A 323 -0.03 5.93 -21.78
C LEU A 323 0.24 4.79 -20.79
N PRO A 324 -0.79 4.00 -20.41
CA PRO A 324 -0.60 2.82 -19.56
C PRO A 324 0.50 1.89 -20.08
N GLY A 325 1.40 1.45 -19.19
CA GLY A 325 2.58 0.66 -19.54
C GLY A 325 3.80 1.48 -19.95
N GLU A 326 3.69 2.81 -20.06
CA GLU A 326 4.82 3.67 -20.38
C GLU A 326 5.46 4.29 -19.13
N GLN A 327 6.77 4.54 -19.25
CA GLN A 327 7.56 5.28 -18.27
C GLN A 327 8.23 6.49 -18.95
N ALA A 328 7.94 7.68 -18.44
CA ALA A 328 8.72 8.88 -18.73
C ALA A 328 9.96 8.91 -17.83
N LYS A 329 11.13 9.13 -18.43
CA LYS A 329 12.41 9.36 -17.76
C LYS A 329 12.86 10.79 -18.02
N LEU A 330 13.02 11.55 -16.95
CA LEU A 330 13.41 12.96 -16.96
C LEU A 330 14.88 13.06 -16.53
N LYS A 331 15.75 13.48 -17.45
CA LYS A 331 17.18 13.64 -17.20
C LYS A 331 17.69 14.90 -17.88
N SER A 332 18.30 15.80 -17.10
CA SER A 332 18.89 17.05 -17.61
C SER A 332 17.93 17.88 -18.47
N GLY A 333 16.66 17.98 -18.06
CA GLY A 333 15.63 18.73 -18.78
C GLY A 333 14.94 17.98 -19.94
N ASN A 334 15.50 16.85 -20.38
CA ASN A 334 14.94 16.04 -21.46
C ASN A 334 13.96 14.99 -20.92
N ILE A 335 12.89 14.76 -21.68
CA ILE A 335 11.88 13.72 -21.43
C ILE A 335 12.05 12.64 -22.49
N SER A 336 12.35 11.41 -22.08
CA SER A 336 12.32 10.22 -22.94
C SER A 336 11.26 9.25 -22.42
N VAL A 337 10.51 8.62 -23.33
CA VAL A 337 9.47 7.65 -22.97
C VAL A 337 9.88 6.26 -23.45
N GLN A 338 9.62 5.25 -22.64
CA GLN A 338 9.85 3.84 -22.95
C GLN A 338 8.71 2.97 -22.41
N ASN A 339 8.49 1.81 -23.03
CA ASN A 339 7.59 0.79 -22.48
C ASN A 339 8.28 0.08 -21.31
N VAL A 340 7.50 -0.22 -20.27
CA VAL A 340 7.93 -0.97 -19.08
C VAL A 340 6.81 -1.90 -18.62
N ASP A 341 7.17 -2.93 -17.87
CA ASP A 341 6.20 -3.63 -17.04
C ASP A 341 5.85 -2.75 -15.83
N ALA A 342 4.68 -2.11 -15.87
CA ALA A 342 4.24 -1.21 -14.82
C ALA A 342 4.03 -1.95 -13.47
N GLU A 343 3.60 -3.21 -13.50
CA GLU A 343 3.40 -4.05 -12.31
C GLU A 343 4.71 -4.38 -11.62
N ASP A 344 5.78 -4.56 -12.39
CA ASP A 344 7.12 -4.70 -11.82
C ASP A 344 7.58 -3.39 -11.14
N VAL A 345 7.39 -2.24 -11.79
CA VAL A 345 7.77 -0.92 -11.24
C VAL A 345 7.07 -0.64 -9.92
N ILE A 346 5.75 -0.90 -9.82
CA ILE A 346 4.99 -0.69 -8.59
C ILE A 346 5.09 -1.84 -7.59
N GLY A 347 5.91 -2.85 -7.89
CA GLY A 347 6.07 -4.05 -7.10
C GLY A 347 6.42 -3.83 -5.63
N TRP A 348 7.05 -2.70 -5.35
CA TRP A 348 7.36 -2.24 -4.00
C TRP A 348 6.12 -2.01 -3.13
N THR A 349 4.99 -1.64 -3.73
CA THR A 349 3.69 -1.54 -3.06
C THR A 349 3.10 -2.91 -2.72
N ASN A 350 3.57 -3.95 -3.40
CA ASN A 350 3.13 -5.34 -3.28
C ASN A 350 4.16 -6.22 -2.54
N GLY A 351 5.09 -5.60 -1.79
CA GLY A 351 5.97 -6.30 -0.87
C GLY A 351 7.25 -6.88 -1.48
N PHE A 352 7.68 -6.43 -2.67
CA PHE A 352 8.96 -6.84 -3.25
C PHE A 352 9.77 -5.67 -3.82
N ILE A 353 11.08 -5.77 -3.85
CA ILE A 353 11.97 -4.84 -4.53
C ILE A 353 12.14 -5.33 -5.97
N PRO A 354 11.78 -4.53 -6.99
CA PRO A 354 11.98 -4.92 -8.38
C PRO A 354 13.47 -4.85 -8.71
N VAL A 355 14.04 -5.97 -9.15
CA VAL A 355 15.46 -6.04 -9.55
C VAL A 355 15.63 -6.52 -11.00
N GLY A 356 14.53 -6.82 -11.69
CA GLY A 356 14.47 -7.22 -13.11
C GLY A 356 15.27 -6.30 -14.04
N GLY A 357 16.35 -6.82 -14.62
CA GLY A 357 17.21 -6.08 -15.55
C GLY A 357 17.89 -4.86 -14.93
N ARG A 358 18.19 -4.89 -13.61
CA ARG A 358 18.81 -3.77 -12.89
C ARG A 358 20.25 -4.05 -12.52
N ASP A 359 21.09 -3.01 -12.62
CA ASP A 359 22.48 -3.07 -12.17
C ASP A 359 22.61 -3.17 -10.64
N LEU A 360 23.77 -3.63 -10.19
CA LEU A 360 24.12 -3.74 -8.77
C LEU A 360 23.95 -2.43 -7.99
N GLU A 361 24.24 -1.28 -8.60
CA GLU A 361 24.15 0.00 -7.89
C GLU A 361 22.70 0.37 -7.58
N TYR A 362 21.80 0.17 -8.54
CA TYR A 362 20.36 0.36 -8.34
C TYR A 362 19.86 -0.58 -7.24
N VAL A 363 20.17 -1.87 -7.33
CA VAL A 363 19.74 -2.87 -6.33
C VAL A 363 20.24 -2.49 -4.93
N MET A 364 21.50 -2.09 -4.81
CA MET A 364 22.09 -1.67 -3.54
C MET A 364 21.47 -0.39 -2.99
N ARG A 365 21.10 0.60 -3.84
CA ARG A 365 20.37 1.79 -3.38
C ARG A 365 18.98 1.45 -2.85
N GLN A 366 18.26 0.52 -3.50
CA GLN A 366 16.96 0.05 -3.01
C GLN A 366 17.09 -0.66 -1.66
N ILE A 367 18.06 -1.57 -1.53
CA ILE A 367 18.38 -2.27 -0.27
C ILE A 367 18.77 -1.26 0.81
N SER A 368 19.65 -0.30 0.48
CA SER A 368 20.11 0.74 1.39
C SER A 368 18.94 1.51 2.00
N ARG A 369 18.02 1.99 1.15
CA ARG A 369 16.81 2.70 1.59
C ARG A 369 15.90 1.81 2.43
N TRP A 370 15.68 0.56 2.04
CA TRP A 370 14.70 -0.31 2.70
C TRP A 370 15.17 -0.89 4.05
N TYR A 371 16.44 -1.24 4.17
CA TYR A 371 17.00 -1.83 5.41
C TYR A 371 17.64 -0.78 6.33
N ASP A 372 17.64 0.49 5.91
CA ASP A 372 18.37 1.57 6.56
C ASP A 372 19.83 1.18 6.86
N ILE A 373 20.54 0.86 5.77
CA ILE A 373 21.92 0.35 5.81
C ILE A 373 22.79 1.06 4.76
N ASN A 374 24.02 1.40 5.12
CA ASN A 374 24.98 2.00 4.19
C ASN A 374 25.54 0.93 3.23
N VAL A 375 26.06 1.35 2.08
CA VAL A 375 26.73 0.47 1.13
C VAL A 375 28.07 1.08 0.78
N GLU A 376 29.13 0.30 0.93
CA GLU A 376 30.50 0.66 0.59
C GLU A 376 31.05 -0.33 -0.44
N TYR A 377 31.75 0.20 -1.45
CA TYR A 377 32.42 -0.61 -2.46
C TYR A 377 33.93 -0.51 -2.27
N GLN A 378 34.58 -1.65 -2.03
CA GLN A 378 36.02 -1.76 -1.88
C GLN A 378 36.61 -2.42 -3.13
N GLY A 379 37.34 -1.62 -3.93
CA GLY A 379 37.89 -2.05 -5.21
C GLY A 379 36.93 -1.85 -6.38
N LYS A 380 37.10 -2.67 -7.43
CA LYS A 380 36.28 -2.58 -8.64
C LYS A 380 34.89 -3.14 -8.38
N LYS A 381 33.85 -2.36 -8.70
CA LYS A 381 32.46 -2.79 -8.60
C LYS A 381 32.19 -3.95 -9.57
N PRO A 382 31.56 -5.04 -9.13
CA PRO A 382 31.10 -6.09 -10.03
C PRO A 382 30.10 -5.54 -11.05
N ASP A 383 30.29 -5.90 -12.32
CA ASP A 383 29.35 -5.59 -13.40
C ASP A 383 28.33 -6.73 -13.49
N VAL A 384 27.30 -6.64 -12.66
CA VAL A 384 26.25 -7.65 -12.52
C VAL A 384 24.89 -7.00 -12.72
N VAL A 385 24.06 -7.68 -13.52
CA VAL A 385 22.65 -7.36 -13.71
C VAL A 385 21.84 -8.42 -12.99
N PHE A 386 20.91 -7.97 -12.16
CA PHE A 386 19.97 -8.83 -11.46
C PHE A 386 18.72 -9.03 -12.29
N ASP A 387 18.05 -10.15 -12.05
CA ASP A 387 16.72 -10.42 -12.59
C ASP A 387 15.76 -10.88 -11.47
N GLY A 388 14.46 -10.78 -11.72
CA GLY A 388 13.42 -11.17 -10.78
C GLY A 388 13.11 -10.13 -9.70
N LYS A 389 12.73 -10.62 -8.52
CA LYS A 389 12.13 -9.84 -7.44
C LYS A 389 12.69 -10.27 -6.08
N LEU A 390 12.98 -9.30 -5.21
CA LEU A 390 13.44 -9.58 -3.85
C LEU A 390 12.31 -9.32 -2.83
N PRO A 391 11.88 -10.30 -2.03
CA PRO A 391 10.87 -10.07 -1.00
C PRO A 391 11.31 -9.00 0.02
N ARG A 392 10.48 -7.99 0.27
CA ARG A 392 10.76 -6.92 1.26
C ARG A 392 10.83 -7.43 2.69
N LYS A 393 10.24 -8.60 2.97
CA LYS A 393 10.25 -9.25 4.29
C LYS A 393 11.48 -10.14 4.53
N GLY A 394 12.35 -10.30 3.53
CA GLY A 394 13.60 -11.07 3.69
C GLY A 394 14.49 -10.50 4.77
N SER A 395 15.35 -11.34 5.35
CA SER A 395 16.40 -10.87 6.26
C SER A 395 17.57 -10.26 5.47
N ILE A 396 18.35 -9.38 6.10
CA ILE A 396 19.57 -8.88 5.46
C ILE A 396 20.54 -10.03 5.12
N ASP A 397 20.59 -11.07 5.94
CA ASP A 397 21.46 -12.23 5.71
C ASP A 397 21.08 -12.97 4.43
N ASP A 398 19.78 -13.07 4.14
CA ASP A 398 19.30 -13.69 2.89
C ASP A 398 19.66 -12.85 1.67
N ILE A 399 19.61 -11.51 1.79
CA ILE A 399 20.08 -10.60 0.75
C ILE A 399 21.58 -10.82 0.50
N ILE A 400 22.40 -10.90 1.55
CA ILE A 400 23.84 -11.14 1.42
C ILE A 400 24.13 -12.50 0.79
N LYS A 401 23.41 -13.55 1.19
CA LYS A 401 23.53 -14.87 0.54
C LYS A 401 23.21 -14.79 -0.95
N LEU A 402 22.12 -14.12 -1.32
CA LEU A 402 21.72 -13.95 -2.73
C LEU A 402 22.77 -13.17 -3.54
N LEU A 403 23.35 -12.12 -2.97
CA LEU A 403 24.43 -11.37 -3.62
C LEU A 403 25.65 -12.27 -3.85
N ASN A 404 26.07 -13.02 -2.83
CA ASN A 404 27.21 -13.93 -2.92
C ASN A 404 26.98 -15.07 -3.93
N LEU A 405 25.75 -15.61 -4.02
CA LEU A 405 25.37 -16.60 -5.03
C LEU A 405 25.43 -16.05 -6.46
N ASN A 406 25.32 -14.73 -6.63
CA ASN A 406 25.42 -14.03 -7.91
C ASN A 406 26.82 -13.41 -8.12
N ASN A 407 27.85 -13.96 -7.48
CA ASN A 407 29.25 -13.52 -7.59
C ASN A 407 29.52 -12.07 -7.13
N VAL A 408 28.63 -11.50 -6.30
CA VAL A 408 28.86 -10.22 -5.63
C VAL A 408 29.31 -10.52 -4.21
N LYS A 409 30.63 -10.52 -3.98
CA LYS A 409 31.21 -10.76 -2.65
C LYS A 409 30.80 -9.64 -1.71
N ALA A 410 29.89 -9.94 -0.79
CA ALA A 410 29.35 -8.98 0.16
C ALA A 410 29.29 -9.56 1.57
N HIS A 411 29.52 -8.70 2.56
CA HIS A 411 29.29 -9.00 3.98
C HIS A 411 28.73 -7.76 4.70
N VAL A 412 28.12 -7.98 5.86
CA VAL A 412 27.55 -6.90 6.69
C VAL A 412 28.48 -6.64 7.86
N ASN A 413 28.80 -5.37 8.06
CA ASN A 413 29.30 -4.87 9.34
C ASN A 413 28.11 -4.32 10.13
N GLU A 414 27.63 -5.08 11.11
CA GLU A 414 26.46 -4.69 11.92
C GLU A 414 26.74 -3.44 12.77
N SER A 415 27.96 -3.32 13.30
CA SER A 415 28.36 -2.19 14.15
C SER A 415 28.29 -0.86 13.41
N SER A 416 28.70 -0.83 12.14
CA SER A 416 28.63 0.36 11.29
C SER A 416 27.38 0.42 10.41
N ARG A 417 26.46 -0.56 10.52
CA ARG A 417 25.30 -0.74 9.63
C ARG A 417 25.68 -0.54 8.16
N THR A 418 26.67 -1.28 7.68
CA THR A 418 27.21 -1.13 6.32
C THR A 418 27.33 -2.48 5.63
N ILE A 419 26.83 -2.58 4.39
CA ILE A 419 27.17 -3.65 3.46
C ILE A 419 28.48 -3.28 2.79
N ILE A 420 29.49 -4.14 2.92
CA ILE A 420 30.77 -3.97 2.26
C ILE A 420 30.81 -4.93 1.08
N VAL A 421 30.91 -4.38 -0.13
CA VAL A 421 31.05 -5.11 -1.39
C VAL A 421 32.51 -5.11 -1.81
N THR A 422 33.08 -6.29 -2.01
CA THR A 422 34.49 -6.49 -2.39
C THR A 422 34.61 -7.12 -3.77
N SER A 423 35.77 -6.95 -4.41
CA SER A 423 36.13 -7.59 -5.68
C SER A 423 36.36 -9.10 -5.58
#